data_AF-A0A9X8VHY4-F1
#
_entry.id   AF-A0A9X8VHY4-F1
#
_cell.length_a   1.000
_cell.length_b   1.000
_cell.length_c   1.000
_cell.angle_alpha   90.00
_cell.angle_beta   90.00
_cell.angle_gamma   90.00
#
_symmetry.space_group_name_H-M   'P 1'
#
loop_
_entity.id
_entity.type
_entity.pdbx_description
1 polymer ?
#
loop_
_entity_poly.entity_id
_entity_poly.type
_entity_poly.pdbx_seq_one_letter_code
_entity_poly.pdbx_strand_id
1 'polypeptide(L)' 'MALTKQQVVDWLMRCGEVFSRERDFLTQLDTEIGDADHGLNM' A
#
# COMPACT_ATOMS: atom_id res chain seq x y z
N MET A 1 13.31 22.69 -8.31
CA MET A 1 12.81 22.29 -6.98
C MET A 1 13.31 20.89 -6.69
N ALA A 2 13.81 20.64 -5.48
CA ALA A 2 14.22 19.31 -5.04
C ALA A 2 13.17 18.72 -4.10
N LEU A 3 13.06 17.38 -4.08
CA LEU A 3 12.22 16.66 -3.12
C LEU A 3 12.78 16.87 -1.71
N THR A 4 11.91 17.25 -0.78
CA THR A 4 12.28 17.45 0.62
C THR A 4 12.06 16.18 1.43
N LYS A 5 12.77 16.05 2.55
CA LYS A 5 12.54 14.98 3.53
C LYS A 5 11.07 14.92 3.97
N GLN A 6 10.45 16.07 4.23
CA GLN A 6 9.06 16.11 4.70
C GLN A 6 8.09 15.52 3.68
N GLN A 7 8.30 15.81 2.40
CA GLN A 7 7.48 15.23 1.33
C GLN A 7 7.61 13.70 1.24
N VAL A 8 8.80 13.15 1.54
CA VAL A 8 8.98 11.68 1.60
C VAL A 8 8.22 11.11 2.80
N VAL A 9 8.28 11.76 3.96
CA VAL A 9 7.52 11.34 5.15
C VAL A 9 6.02 11.36 4.85
N ASP A 10 5.51 12.45 4.27
CA ASP A 10 4.09 12.59 3.91
C ASP A 10 3.66 11.53 2.89
N TRP A 11 4.55 11.19 1.95
CA TRP A 11 4.29 10.13 0.98
C TRP A 11 4.16 8.75 1.65
N LEU A 12 5.07 8.40 2.56
CA LEU A 12 5.02 7.13 3.29
C LEU A 12 3.73 7.02 4.13
N MET A 13 3.31 8.11 4.77
CA MET A 13 2.03 8.14 5.51
C MET A 13 0.84 7.87 4.58
N ARG A 14 0.82 8.50 3.40
CA ARG A 14 -0.23 8.27 2.40
C ARG A 14 -0.22 6.84 1.85
N CYS A 15 0.95 6.23 1.68
CA CYS A 15 1.04 4.82 1.31
C CYS A 15 0.35 3.94 2.36
N GLY A 16 0.61 4.18 3.65
CA GLY A 16 -0.07 3.45 4.72
C GLY A 16 -1.60 3.61 4.70
N GLU A 17 -2.09 4.83 4.48
CA GLU A 17 -3.53 5.07 4.32
C GLU A 17 -4.14 4.32 3.12
N VAL A 18 -3.41 4.25 2.00
CA VAL A 18 -3.85 3.52 0.80
C VAL A 18 -3.83 2.02 1.04
N PHE A 19 -2.74 1.45 1.54
CA PHE A 19 -2.66 0.01 1.81
C PHE A 19 -3.71 -0.44 2.82
N SER A 20 -3.94 0.34 3.88
CA SER A 20 -5.00 0.04 4.84
C SER A 20 -6.40 0.09 4.22
N ARG A 21 -6.68 1.00 3.28
CA ARG A 21 -7.99 1.12 2.63
C ARG A 21 -8.20 0.04 1.57
N GLU A 22 -7.17 -0.26 0.79
CA GLU A 22 -7.23 -1.18 -0.35
C GLU A 22 -6.86 -2.63 0.04
N ARG A 23 -6.61 -2.92 1.31
CA ARG A 23 -6.19 -4.24 1.83
C ARG A 23 -6.98 -5.39 1.22
N ASP A 24 -8.30 -5.35 1.33
CA ASP A 24 -9.17 -6.43 0.89
C ASP A 24 -9.17 -6.57 -0.65
N PHE A 25 -9.05 -5.44 -1.37
CA PHE A 25 -8.91 -5.43 -2.82
C PHE A 25 -7.60 -6.07 -3.27
N LEU A 26 -6.49 -5.72 -2.62
CA LEU A 26 -5.17 -6.31 -2.90
C LEU A 26 -5.14 -7.81 -2.61
N THR A 27 -5.74 -8.24 -1.49
CA THR A 27 -5.93 -9.67 -1.20
C THR A 27 -6.77 -10.37 -2.25
N GLN A 28 -7.84 -9.73 -2.75
CA GLN A 28 -8.70 -10.32 -3.76
C GLN A 28 -7.99 -10.50 -5.11
N LEU A 29 -7.21 -9.50 -5.54
CA LEU A 29 -6.39 -9.63 -6.76
C LEU A 29 -5.40 -10.79 -6.64
N ASP A 30 -4.75 -10.91 -5.49
CA ASP A 30 -3.77 -11.96 -5.22
C ASP A 30 -4.43 -13.35 -5.05
N THR A 31 -5.71 -13.40 -4.68
CA THR A 31 -6.46 -14.67 -4.64
C THR A 31 -6.59 -15.31 -6.03
N GLU A 32 -6.66 -14.51 -7.10
CA GLU A 32 -6.88 -15.04 -8.45
C GLU A 32 -5.64 -15.73 -9.03
N ILE A 33 -4.44 -15.35 -8.60
CA ILE A 33 -3.16 -15.77 -9.21
C ILE A 33 -2.03 -16.07 -8.22
N GLY A 34 -2.27 -15.97 -6.92
CA GLY A 34 -1.30 -16.09 -5.82
C GLY A 34 -1.86 -16.85 -4.61
N ASP A 35 -1.40 -16.52 -3.41
CA ASP A 35 -1.77 -17.18 -2.15
C ASP A 35 -2.68 -16.34 -1.24
N ALA A 36 -3.19 -15.23 -1.76
CA ALA A 36 -4.16 -14.35 -1.12
C ALA A 36 -3.62 -13.62 0.13
N ASP A 37 -2.32 -13.40 0.20
CA ASP A 37 -1.68 -12.75 1.34
C ASP A 37 -1.21 -11.31 1.03
N HIS A 38 -1.21 -10.89 -0.24
CA HIS A 38 -0.61 -9.62 -0.63
C HIS A 38 -1.16 -8.42 0.15
N GLY A 39 -2.49 -8.28 0.24
CA GLY A 39 -3.09 -7.20 1.02
C GLY A 39 -2.78 -7.28 2.52
N LEU A 40 -2.60 -8.47 3.08
CA LEU A 40 -2.28 -8.67 4.50
C LEU A 40 -0.81 -8.37 4.84
N ASN A 41 0.09 -8.57 3.88
CA ASN A 41 1.52 -8.31 4.00
C ASN A 41 1.86 -6.80 3.91
N MET A 42 0.95 -5.99 3.36
CA MET A 42 1.09 -4.54 3.16
C MET A 42 0.42 -3.72 4.27
#